data_AF-R1GVM8-F1
#
_entry.id   AF-R1GVM8-F1
#
_cell.length_a   1.000
_cell.length_b   1.000
_cell.length_c   1.000
_cell.angle_alpha   90.00
_cell.angle_beta   90.00
_cell.angle_gamma   90.00
#
_symmetry.space_group_name_H-M   'P 1'
#
loop_
_entity.id
_entity.type
_entity.pdbx_description
1 polymer ?
#
loop_
_entity_poly.entity_id
_entity_poly.type
_entity_poly.pdbx_seq_one_letter_code
_entity_poly.pdbx_strand_id
1 'polypeptide(L)'
;MAPLATSTVTSTTITQGPAPPTHHAHPAFPAHATLSPTHWEVWVFDAVSQDPASNAALEISFFRDATGLFRGRAPLRIAFHAQLPGGGDDGAGPPEAVHFDEVADESVVEDRGDAIVSTWKSARDPARTTTFEYAADLSGAVLTFDLPEVRGTVTYTNARSSSSSGGFAAFAPKIAYAQPMVAAGVEAALTFADGRALRFAGKGGSDRCAMQAPMPLLLDENTYVRGHAGPYTFALLRSVSRLDKGRECVRASLARDGEVVFVAAAGDVSLADDYVVVRAAHGGDVRGTFADTSSGWRLDFVSPAKGKHWHFDVRHQVVWWSIPLGPPPAKLGNNGFTSRVSGGEVGGEKHEGMAVVGHLQMPQMPATKK
;
A
#
# COMPACT_ATOMS: atom_id res chain seq x y z
N MET A 1 -27.51 13.59 -8.16
CA MET A 1 -27.93 12.27 -8.69
C MET A 1 -27.77 11.26 -7.56
N ALA A 2 -28.66 10.27 -7.41
CA ALA A 2 -28.46 9.22 -6.41
C ALA A 2 -27.30 8.31 -6.84
N PRO A 3 -26.50 7.75 -5.90
CA PRO A 3 -25.45 6.81 -6.23
C PRO A 3 -26.03 5.52 -6.86
N LEU A 4 -25.28 4.92 -7.78
CA LEU A 4 -25.60 3.61 -8.39
C LEU A 4 -25.51 2.48 -7.36
N ALA A 5 -24.55 2.59 -6.44
CA ALA A 5 -24.38 1.67 -5.32
C ALA A 5 -23.81 2.40 -4.10
N THR A 6 -24.17 1.94 -2.90
CA THR A 6 -23.64 2.48 -1.64
C THR A 6 -23.28 1.35 -0.69
N SER A 7 -22.12 1.46 -0.05
CA SER A 7 -21.67 0.58 1.02
C SER A 7 -21.35 1.43 2.26
N THR A 8 -22.25 1.37 3.24
CA THR A 8 -22.10 2.06 4.53
C THR A 8 -21.82 1.05 5.62
N VAL A 9 -20.79 1.32 6.42
CA VAL A 9 -20.48 0.57 7.64
C VAL A 9 -20.17 1.53 8.78
N THR A 10 -20.53 1.13 10.00
CA THR A 10 -20.26 1.91 11.21
C THR A 10 -19.39 1.12 12.18
N SER A 11 -18.63 1.82 13.03
CA SER A 11 -17.73 1.24 14.03
C SER A 11 -18.45 0.32 15.02
N THR A 12 -19.77 0.47 15.15
CA THR A 12 -20.62 -0.25 16.12
C THR A 12 -21.47 -1.36 15.49
N THR A 13 -21.60 -1.41 14.16
CA THR A 13 -22.43 -2.40 13.46
C THR A 13 -21.56 -3.50 12.87
N ILE A 14 -21.33 -4.56 13.66
CA ILE A 14 -20.45 -5.67 13.31
C ILE A 14 -21.27 -6.95 13.11
N THR A 15 -21.26 -7.49 11.89
CA THR A 15 -21.90 -8.76 11.56
C THR A 15 -21.03 -9.92 12.04
N GLN A 16 -21.62 -10.85 12.79
CA GLN A 16 -20.93 -12.07 13.20
C GLN A 16 -20.79 -13.04 12.02
N GLY A 17 -19.65 -13.74 11.94
CA GLY A 17 -19.36 -14.67 10.85
C GLY A 17 -18.98 -13.97 9.53
N PRO A 18 -18.83 -14.72 8.43
CA PRO A 18 -18.38 -14.18 7.14
C PRO A 18 -19.26 -13.05 6.60
N ALA A 19 -18.65 -11.96 6.14
CA ALA A 19 -19.38 -10.86 5.51
C ALA A 19 -19.75 -11.21 4.05
N PRO A 20 -21.00 -10.98 3.61
CA PRO A 20 -21.41 -11.20 2.23
C PRO A 20 -20.57 -10.37 1.25
N PRO A 21 -20.20 -10.91 0.08
CA PRO A 21 -19.53 -10.13 -0.96
C PRO A 21 -20.48 -9.10 -1.59
N THR A 22 -19.93 -8.01 -2.10
CA THR A 22 -20.71 -6.99 -2.85
C THR A 22 -20.85 -7.32 -4.33
N HIS A 23 -19.93 -8.14 -4.89
CA HIS A 23 -19.80 -8.43 -6.32
C HIS A 23 -19.69 -7.20 -7.23
N HIS A 24 -19.26 -6.06 -6.68
CA HIS A 24 -19.10 -4.84 -7.45
C HIS A 24 -17.91 -4.95 -8.42
N ALA A 25 -18.09 -4.46 -9.65
CA ALA A 25 -17.06 -4.60 -10.70
C ALA A 25 -15.85 -3.66 -10.47
N HIS A 26 -16.10 -2.44 -9.97
CA HIS A 26 -15.04 -1.47 -9.76
C HIS A 26 -14.12 -1.89 -8.60
N PRO A 27 -12.79 -1.97 -8.80
CA PRO A 27 -11.86 -2.51 -7.80
C PRO A 27 -11.72 -1.64 -6.54
N ALA A 28 -12.04 -0.34 -6.63
CA ALA A 28 -12.07 0.54 -5.47
C ALA A 28 -13.35 0.41 -4.63
N PHE A 29 -14.39 -0.31 -5.08
CA PHE A 29 -15.58 -0.51 -4.25
C PHE A 29 -15.31 -1.59 -3.18
N PRO A 30 -15.93 -1.52 -1.99
CA PRO A 30 -15.79 -2.53 -0.94
C PRO A 30 -16.09 -3.92 -1.45
N ALA A 31 -15.27 -4.90 -1.06
CA ALA A 31 -15.47 -6.30 -1.43
C ALA A 31 -16.55 -6.96 -0.56
N HIS A 32 -16.78 -6.42 0.63
CA HIS A 32 -17.70 -6.94 1.63
C HIS A 32 -18.81 -5.94 1.96
N ALA A 33 -20.03 -6.43 2.10
CA ALA A 33 -21.20 -5.60 2.36
C ALA A 33 -21.28 -5.09 3.80
N THR A 34 -20.60 -5.76 4.75
CA THR A 34 -20.64 -5.43 6.18
C THR A 34 -19.27 -5.63 6.83
N LEU A 35 -19.03 -4.97 7.96
CA LEU A 35 -17.87 -5.26 8.81
C LEU A 35 -18.06 -6.60 9.52
N SER A 36 -16.98 -7.37 9.60
CA SER A 36 -16.97 -8.68 10.26
C SER A 36 -15.62 -8.95 10.93
N PRO A 37 -15.58 -9.61 12.10
CA PRO A 37 -14.33 -10.03 12.74
C PRO A 37 -13.54 -11.08 11.95
N THR A 38 -14.10 -11.59 10.85
CA THR A 38 -13.50 -12.63 10.02
C THR A 38 -12.88 -12.08 8.74
N HIS A 39 -13.15 -10.82 8.38
CA HIS A 39 -12.66 -10.21 7.14
C HIS A 39 -12.06 -8.85 7.43
N TRP A 40 -11.12 -8.44 6.57
CA TRP A 40 -10.71 -7.05 6.53
C TRP A 40 -10.38 -6.64 5.11
N GLU A 41 -10.48 -5.35 4.86
CA GLU A 41 -10.16 -4.76 3.58
C GLU A 41 -9.47 -3.42 3.76
N VAL A 42 -8.57 -3.10 2.82
CA VAL A 42 -7.80 -1.87 2.80
C VAL A 42 -7.70 -1.27 1.41
N TRP A 43 -7.68 0.06 1.37
CA TRP A 43 -7.23 0.88 0.25
C TRP A 43 -5.93 1.54 0.65
N VAL A 44 -4.87 1.28 -0.11
CA VAL A 44 -3.53 1.83 0.14
C VAL A 44 -3.20 2.81 -0.97
N PHE A 45 -2.75 3.99 -0.59
CA PHE A 45 -2.23 5.01 -1.49
C PHE A 45 -0.84 5.37 -1.04
N ASP A 46 0.11 5.42 -1.96
CA ASP A 46 1.48 5.81 -1.63
C ASP A 46 2.04 6.74 -2.68
N ALA A 47 3.10 7.45 -2.31
CA ALA A 47 3.87 8.25 -3.22
C ALA A 47 5.27 8.54 -2.68
N VAL A 48 6.20 8.77 -3.60
CA VAL A 48 7.54 9.30 -3.33
C VAL A 48 7.78 10.55 -4.18
N SER A 49 8.58 11.46 -3.65
CA SER A 49 9.09 12.60 -4.40
C SER A 49 9.95 12.16 -5.57
N GLN A 50 9.91 12.92 -6.67
CA GLN A 50 10.85 12.73 -7.78
C GLN A 50 12.23 13.34 -7.49
N ASP A 51 12.36 14.14 -6.44
CA ASP A 51 13.66 14.57 -5.93
C ASP A 51 14.17 13.54 -4.89
N PRO A 52 15.12 12.66 -5.25
CA PRO A 52 15.64 11.66 -4.34
C PRO A 52 16.41 12.24 -3.16
N ALA A 53 16.83 13.51 -3.21
CA ALA A 53 17.48 14.16 -2.08
C ALA A 53 16.49 14.52 -0.96
N SER A 54 15.23 14.80 -1.32
CA SER A 54 14.19 15.20 -0.36
C SER A 54 13.82 14.09 0.62
N ASN A 55 13.94 12.82 0.23
CA ASN A 55 13.38 11.67 0.94
C ASN A 55 11.88 11.75 1.24
N ALA A 56 11.15 12.68 0.64
CA ALA A 56 9.73 12.90 0.94
C ALA A 56 8.88 11.75 0.38
N ALA A 57 8.01 11.20 1.22
CA ALA A 57 7.14 10.08 0.88
C ALA A 57 5.86 10.09 1.71
N LEU A 58 4.82 9.39 1.25
CA LEU A 58 3.60 9.14 2.00
C LEU A 58 3.03 7.74 1.70
N GLU A 59 2.39 7.15 2.69
CA GLU A 59 1.58 5.93 2.57
C GLU A 59 0.36 6.10 3.47
N ILE A 60 -0.82 6.04 2.87
CA ILE A 60 -2.12 6.22 3.51
C ILE A 60 -2.92 4.96 3.29
N SER A 61 -3.39 4.37 4.39
CA SER A 61 -4.16 3.14 4.34
C SER A 61 -5.50 3.31 5.04
N PHE A 62 -6.59 3.13 4.31
CA PHE A 62 -7.96 3.16 4.82
C PHE A 62 -8.40 1.73 5.14
N PHE A 63 -8.66 1.40 6.40
CA PHE A 63 -8.98 0.05 6.83
C PHE A 63 -10.42 -0.09 7.27
N ARG A 64 -11.12 -1.07 6.70
CA ARG A 64 -12.30 -1.71 7.28
C ARG A 64 -11.85 -3.07 7.82
N ASP A 65 -11.43 -3.12 9.08
CA ASP A 65 -10.79 -4.26 9.73
C ASP A 65 -11.35 -4.54 11.13
N ALA A 66 -12.40 -5.34 11.21
CA ALA A 66 -12.94 -5.79 12.49
C ALA A 66 -12.19 -7.02 13.06
N THR A 67 -11.17 -7.55 12.37
CA THR A 67 -10.43 -8.72 12.85
C THR A 67 -9.61 -8.41 14.10
N GLY A 68 -9.26 -7.14 14.31
CA GLY A 68 -8.50 -6.66 15.48
C GLY A 68 -9.34 -6.35 16.72
N LEU A 69 -10.67 -6.49 16.68
CA LEU A 69 -11.56 -6.08 17.79
C LEU A 69 -11.21 -6.77 19.12
N PHE A 70 -10.83 -8.05 19.08
CA PHE A 70 -10.44 -8.82 20.28
C PHE A 70 -9.17 -8.28 20.96
N ARG A 71 -8.42 -7.39 20.29
CA ARG A 71 -7.24 -6.68 20.82
C ARG A 71 -7.52 -5.20 21.12
N GLY A 72 -8.79 -4.78 21.11
CA GLY A 72 -9.19 -3.39 21.33
C GLY A 72 -8.82 -2.44 20.18
N ARG A 73 -8.55 -2.96 18.97
CA ARG A 73 -8.33 -2.10 17.79
C ARG A 73 -9.66 -1.62 17.24
N ALA A 74 -9.72 -0.34 16.87
CA ALA A 74 -10.88 0.22 16.18
C ALA A 74 -11.04 -0.42 14.79
N PRO A 75 -12.28 -0.77 14.38
CA PRO A 75 -12.52 -1.49 13.14
C PRO A 75 -12.45 -0.61 11.89
N LEU A 76 -12.58 0.70 12.06
CA LEU A 76 -12.49 1.70 10.99
C LEU A 76 -11.35 2.65 11.34
N ARG A 77 -10.29 2.64 10.53
CA ARG A 77 -9.11 3.48 10.77
C ARG A 77 -8.42 3.93 9.50
N ILE A 78 -7.76 5.07 9.57
CA ILE A 78 -6.90 5.59 8.52
C ILE A 78 -5.48 5.64 9.10
N ALA A 79 -4.60 4.76 8.63
CA ALA A 79 -3.20 4.82 8.99
C ALA A 79 -2.51 5.82 8.08
N PHE A 80 -1.89 6.83 8.68
CA PHE A 80 -1.16 7.88 7.99
C PHE A 80 0.33 7.72 8.27
N HIS A 81 1.12 7.53 7.22
CA HIS A 81 2.57 7.56 7.28
C HIS A 81 3.07 8.61 6.29
N ALA A 82 3.91 9.53 6.75
CA ALA A 82 4.62 10.47 5.90
C ALA A 82 6.08 10.55 6.31
N GLN A 83 6.96 10.73 5.33
CA GLN A 83 8.34 11.12 5.52
C GLN A 83 8.42 12.57 5.03
N LEU A 84 8.62 13.49 5.96
CA LEU A 84 8.81 14.89 5.61
C LEU A 84 10.23 15.07 5.04
N PRO A 85 10.40 16.00 4.08
CA PRO A 85 11.73 16.44 3.72
C PRO A 85 12.42 17.02 4.96
N GLY A 86 13.73 16.85 5.04
CA GLY A 86 14.49 17.32 6.19
C GLY A 86 14.39 18.83 6.42
N GLY A 87 14.43 19.23 7.70
CA GLY A 87 14.84 20.57 8.15
C GLY A 87 13.76 21.56 8.56
N GLY A 88 14.11 22.36 9.58
CA GLY A 88 13.42 23.62 9.91
C GLY A 88 13.51 24.63 8.75
N ASP A 89 13.28 25.91 9.03
CA ASP A 89 13.01 26.97 8.04
C ASP A 89 13.91 27.03 6.79
N ASP A 90 15.14 26.48 6.84
CA ASP A 90 16.11 26.42 5.73
C ASP A 90 16.30 25.03 5.06
N GLY A 91 15.50 24.01 5.41
CA GLY A 91 15.57 22.66 4.83
C GLY A 91 16.80 21.82 5.23
N ALA A 92 17.52 22.22 6.29
CA ALA A 92 18.84 21.68 6.65
C ALA A 92 18.87 20.65 7.81
N GLY A 93 17.78 19.92 8.08
CA GLY A 93 17.69 18.94 9.17
C GLY A 93 17.46 17.51 8.70
N PRO A 94 17.48 16.51 9.61
CA PRO A 94 17.21 15.13 9.23
C PRO A 94 15.77 14.98 8.74
N PRO A 95 15.50 14.07 7.79
CA PRO A 95 14.13 13.69 7.44
C PRO A 95 13.36 13.26 8.68
N GLU A 96 12.12 13.71 8.82
CA GLU A 96 11.28 13.37 9.98
C GLU A 96 10.06 12.54 9.57
N ALA A 97 9.81 11.46 10.29
CA ALA A 97 8.67 10.60 10.05
C ALA A 97 7.46 11.06 10.87
N VAL A 98 6.30 11.17 10.22
CA VAL A 98 5.01 11.45 10.86
C VAL A 98 4.13 10.23 10.75
N HIS A 99 3.63 9.76 11.89
CA HIS A 99 2.72 8.62 11.97
C HIS A 99 1.58 8.88 12.93
N PHE A 100 0.37 8.56 12.49
CA PHE A 100 -0.79 8.47 13.37
C PHE A 100 -1.87 7.58 12.74
N ASP A 101 -2.76 7.07 13.57
CA ASP A 101 -4.00 6.42 13.14
C ASP A 101 -5.17 7.36 13.46
N GLU A 102 -6.00 7.67 12.46
CA GLU A 102 -7.30 8.30 12.67
C GLU A 102 -8.37 7.22 12.81
N VAL A 103 -9.20 7.32 13.85
CA VAL A 103 -10.34 6.41 14.05
C VAL A 103 -11.60 7.05 13.45
N ALA A 104 -12.34 6.27 12.67
CA ALA A 104 -13.60 6.71 12.09
C ALA A 104 -14.79 5.98 12.74
N ASP A 105 -15.92 6.67 12.85
CA ASP A 105 -17.18 6.06 13.30
C ASP A 105 -18.01 5.50 12.14
N GLU A 106 -17.82 6.06 10.94
CA GLU A 106 -18.54 5.65 9.74
C GLU A 106 -17.62 5.71 8.53
N SER A 107 -17.76 4.70 7.67
CA SER A 107 -17.20 4.69 6.33
C SER A 107 -18.34 4.48 5.34
N VAL A 108 -18.50 5.43 4.41
CA VAL A 108 -19.44 5.35 3.29
C VAL A 108 -18.62 5.25 2.01
N VAL A 109 -18.92 4.30 1.14
CA VAL A 109 -18.38 4.26 -0.22
C VAL A 109 -19.54 4.25 -1.20
N GLU A 110 -19.50 5.18 -2.15
CA GLU A 110 -20.53 5.37 -3.17
C GLU A 110 -19.94 5.17 -4.56
N ASP A 111 -20.64 4.42 -5.40
CA ASP A 111 -20.47 4.48 -6.85
C ASP A 111 -21.43 5.54 -7.39
N ARG A 112 -20.88 6.60 -7.99
CA ARG A 112 -21.63 7.72 -8.58
C ARG A 112 -21.77 7.61 -10.10
N GLY A 113 -21.26 6.54 -10.70
CA GLY A 113 -21.22 6.27 -12.13
C GLY A 113 -19.98 6.81 -12.81
N ASP A 114 -19.57 8.03 -12.47
CA ASP A 114 -18.33 8.67 -12.96
C ASP A 114 -17.16 8.57 -11.97
N ALA A 115 -17.45 8.26 -10.70
CA ALA A 115 -16.46 8.13 -9.65
C ALA A 115 -16.86 7.13 -8.55
N ILE A 116 -15.85 6.56 -7.89
CA ILE A 116 -16.01 5.91 -6.58
C ILE A 116 -15.55 6.88 -5.50
N VAL A 117 -16.46 7.29 -4.63
CA VAL A 117 -16.20 8.24 -3.54
C VAL A 117 -16.30 7.54 -2.20
N SER A 118 -15.25 7.61 -1.40
CA SER A 118 -15.24 7.14 -0.02
C SER A 118 -15.13 8.30 0.95
N THR A 119 -16.00 8.29 1.97
CA THR A 119 -16.02 9.27 3.05
C THR A 119 -15.88 8.56 4.39
N TRP A 120 -14.93 9.01 5.20
CA TRP A 120 -14.64 8.51 6.53
C TRP A 120 -14.88 9.62 7.55
N LYS A 121 -15.89 9.44 8.40
CA LYS A 121 -16.25 10.42 9.44
C LYS A 121 -15.45 10.16 10.70
N SER A 122 -14.73 11.18 11.18
CA SER A 122 -13.92 11.06 12.40
C SER A 122 -14.80 10.70 13.60
N ALA A 123 -14.31 9.77 14.42
CA ALA A 123 -14.94 9.45 15.70
C ALA A 123 -14.69 10.54 16.76
N ARG A 124 -13.64 11.36 16.61
CA ARG A 124 -13.31 12.45 17.55
C ARG A 124 -14.09 13.73 17.24
N ASP A 125 -14.34 14.00 15.96
CA ASP A 125 -15.05 15.18 15.49
C ASP A 125 -15.91 14.83 14.26
N PRO A 126 -17.20 14.48 14.43
CA PRO A 126 -18.05 14.04 13.33
C PRO A 126 -18.29 15.08 12.22
N ALA A 127 -17.95 16.35 12.45
CA ALA A 127 -18.00 17.39 11.42
C ALA A 127 -16.82 17.27 10.43
N ARG A 128 -15.77 16.52 10.79
CA ARG A 128 -14.56 16.31 10.02
C ARG A 128 -14.59 14.99 9.28
N THR A 129 -14.09 15.03 8.06
CA THR A 129 -14.04 13.86 7.19
C THR A 129 -12.71 13.76 6.47
N THR A 130 -12.28 12.53 6.24
CA THR A 130 -11.28 12.23 5.21
C THR A 130 -11.95 11.52 4.06
N THR A 131 -11.59 11.86 2.84
CA THR A 131 -12.14 11.23 1.64
C THR A 131 -11.05 10.70 0.73
N PHE A 132 -11.40 9.67 -0.05
CA PHE A 132 -10.72 9.40 -1.30
C PHE A 132 -11.76 9.29 -2.42
N GLU A 133 -11.40 9.75 -3.60
CA GLU A 133 -12.23 9.69 -4.80
C GLU A 133 -11.40 9.11 -5.94
N TYR A 134 -11.89 8.07 -6.60
CA TYR A 134 -11.34 7.56 -7.86
C TYR A 134 -12.24 7.98 -9.01
N ALA A 135 -11.65 8.39 -10.13
CA ALA A 135 -12.37 8.39 -11.40
C ALA A 135 -12.77 6.94 -11.74
N ALA A 136 -13.97 6.73 -12.30
CA ALA A 136 -14.48 5.39 -12.62
C ALA A 136 -13.61 4.64 -13.65
N ASP A 137 -12.87 5.37 -14.49
CA ASP A 137 -11.91 4.82 -15.45
C ASP A 137 -10.50 4.64 -14.86
N LEU A 138 -10.31 4.91 -13.56
CA LEU A 138 -9.03 4.88 -12.85
C LEU A 138 -7.95 5.81 -13.47
N SER A 139 -8.37 6.86 -14.18
CA SER A 139 -7.45 7.89 -14.72
C SER A 139 -6.87 8.80 -13.64
N GLY A 140 -7.42 8.77 -12.43
CA GLY A 140 -6.86 9.51 -11.30
C GLY A 140 -7.60 9.24 -10.00
N ALA A 141 -7.04 9.80 -8.92
CA ALA A 141 -7.67 9.81 -7.62
C ALA A 141 -7.33 11.08 -6.83
N VAL A 142 -8.17 11.47 -5.89
CA VAL A 142 -7.91 12.58 -4.98
C VAL A 142 -8.19 12.12 -3.55
N LEU A 143 -7.22 12.30 -2.67
CA LEU A 143 -7.42 12.18 -1.23
C LEU A 143 -7.57 13.57 -0.64
N THR A 144 -8.58 13.75 0.21
CA THR A 144 -8.78 15.00 0.96
C THR A 144 -8.78 14.70 2.44
N PHE A 145 -7.92 15.40 3.17
CA PHE A 145 -7.82 15.30 4.62
C PHE A 145 -8.35 16.59 5.25
N ASP A 146 -9.33 16.44 6.13
CA ASP A 146 -9.68 17.48 7.11
C ASP A 146 -9.64 16.87 8.51
N LEU A 147 -8.44 16.70 9.05
CA LEU A 147 -8.22 16.17 10.40
C LEU A 147 -7.54 17.25 11.27
N PRO A 148 -7.63 17.14 12.61
CA PRO A 148 -6.88 18.01 13.49
C PRO A 148 -5.36 17.96 13.23
N GLU A 149 -4.83 16.77 12.95
CA GLU A 149 -3.40 16.49 12.77
C GLU A 149 -2.89 16.91 11.39
N VAL A 150 -3.72 16.79 10.35
CA VAL A 150 -3.33 17.06 8.97
C VAL A 150 -4.51 17.57 8.14
N ARG A 151 -4.22 18.52 7.25
CA ARG A 151 -5.16 19.04 6.26
C ARG A 151 -4.54 19.15 4.89
N GLY A 152 -5.35 19.03 3.85
CA GLY A 152 -4.93 19.24 2.47
C GLY A 152 -5.30 18.07 1.56
N THR A 153 -4.61 17.98 0.43
CA THR A 153 -4.94 17.00 -0.62
C THR A 153 -3.72 16.27 -1.14
N VAL A 154 -3.96 15.07 -1.67
CA VAL A 154 -3.02 14.34 -2.51
C VAL A 154 -3.73 13.93 -3.78
N THR A 155 -3.22 14.37 -4.93
CA THR A 155 -3.84 14.14 -6.23
C THR A 155 -2.98 13.18 -7.05
N TYR A 156 -3.62 12.18 -7.65
CA TYR A 156 -3.03 11.15 -8.48
C TYR A 156 -3.55 11.30 -9.91
N THR A 157 -2.64 11.31 -10.88
CA THR A 157 -2.95 11.35 -12.32
C THR A 157 -2.31 10.16 -13.02
N ASN A 158 -3.12 9.24 -13.53
CA ASN A 158 -2.70 8.03 -14.22
C ASN A 158 -2.81 8.22 -15.75
N ALA A 159 -1.91 7.62 -16.51
CA ALA A 159 -1.99 7.65 -17.97
C ALA A 159 -3.18 6.78 -18.44
N ARG A 160 -4.11 7.40 -19.17
CA ARG A 160 -5.37 6.77 -19.67
C ARG A 160 -5.18 5.46 -20.45
N SER A 161 -3.98 5.16 -20.94
CA SER A 161 -3.71 3.98 -21.77
C SER A 161 -3.37 2.71 -20.98
N SER A 162 -3.21 2.78 -19.65
CA SER A 162 -3.04 1.55 -18.87
C SER A 162 -4.37 0.82 -18.82
N SER A 163 -4.57 -0.21 -19.65
CA SER A 163 -5.54 -1.25 -19.36
C SER A 163 -5.29 -1.67 -17.91
N SER A 164 -6.18 -1.31 -16.98
CA SER A 164 -6.07 -1.68 -15.58
C SER A 164 -6.04 -3.21 -15.53
N SER A 165 -4.84 -3.77 -15.45
CA SER A 165 -4.55 -5.19 -15.74
C SER A 165 -4.94 -6.13 -14.61
N GLY A 166 -5.89 -5.74 -13.76
CA GLY A 166 -6.38 -6.58 -12.69
C GLY A 166 -7.60 -5.99 -12.04
N GLY A 167 -8.78 -6.47 -12.46
CA GLY A 167 -9.94 -6.48 -11.57
C GLY A 167 -9.57 -7.14 -10.24
N PHE A 168 -10.36 -6.86 -9.21
CA PHE A 168 -10.14 -7.42 -7.89
C PHE A 168 -10.15 -8.95 -7.93
N ALA A 169 -8.98 -9.57 -7.75
CA ALA A 169 -8.77 -10.99 -8.05
C ALA A 169 -8.08 -11.73 -6.91
N ALA A 170 -8.20 -13.07 -6.92
CA ALA A 170 -7.48 -13.92 -5.98
C ALA A 170 -5.96 -13.78 -6.18
N PHE A 171 -5.24 -13.55 -5.10
CA PHE A 171 -3.78 -13.39 -5.07
C PHE A 171 -3.11 -14.54 -4.31
N ALA A 172 -3.66 -14.88 -3.15
CA ALA A 172 -3.23 -16.00 -2.32
C ALA A 172 -4.46 -16.66 -1.68
N PRO A 173 -4.36 -17.84 -1.06
CA PRO A 173 -5.49 -18.44 -0.36
C PRO A 173 -6.12 -17.46 0.63
N LYS A 174 -7.42 -17.18 0.45
CA LYS A 174 -8.20 -16.22 1.26
C LYS A 174 -7.77 -14.75 1.17
N ILE A 175 -6.97 -14.38 0.17
CA ILE A 175 -6.50 -13.01 -0.06
C ILE A 175 -6.81 -12.62 -1.50
N ALA A 176 -7.53 -11.52 -1.66
CA ALA A 176 -7.76 -10.86 -2.92
C ALA A 176 -6.99 -9.53 -2.97
N TYR A 177 -6.50 -9.18 -4.15
CA TYR A 177 -5.67 -8.00 -4.35
C TYR A 177 -5.85 -7.42 -5.75
N ALA A 178 -5.74 -6.09 -5.85
CA ALA A 178 -5.67 -5.35 -7.10
C ALA A 178 -4.72 -4.17 -6.97
N GLN A 179 -4.28 -3.67 -8.12
CA GLN A 179 -3.47 -2.47 -8.26
C GLN A 179 -4.23 -1.47 -9.15
N PRO A 180 -5.26 -0.77 -8.62
CA PRO A 180 -6.04 0.17 -9.42
C PRO A 180 -5.18 1.19 -10.18
N MET A 181 -4.08 1.64 -9.57
CA MET A 181 -3.09 2.50 -10.20
C MET A 181 -1.68 1.97 -9.93
N VAL A 182 -1.02 1.44 -10.97
CA VAL A 182 0.37 0.99 -10.87
C VAL A 182 1.33 2.17 -10.85
N ALA A 183 1.09 3.17 -11.71
CA ALA A 183 1.97 4.32 -11.87
C ALA A 183 1.16 5.59 -12.16
N ALA A 184 1.14 6.50 -11.19
CA ALA A 184 0.53 7.81 -11.32
C ALA A 184 1.56 8.92 -11.07
N GLY A 185 1.41 10.06 -11.73
CA GLY A 185 1.96 11.33 -11.25
C GLY A 185 1.22 11.74 -9.98
N VAL A 186 1.94 12.26 -9.00
CA VAL A 186 1.36 12.64 -7.70
C VAL A 186 1.71 14.07 -7.36
N GLU A 187 0.72 14.82 -6.87
CA GLU A 187 0.91 16.12 -6.24
C GLU A 187 0.43 16.03 -4.79
N ALA A 188 1.36 16.11 -3.84
CA ALA A 188 1.06 16.13 -2.42
C ALA A 188 1.08 17.57 -1.90
N ALA A 189 0.03 17.99 -1.19
CA ALA A 189 -0.07 19.31 -0.60
C ALA A 189 -0.77 19.22 0.76
N LEU A 190 0.00 18.83 1.79
CA LEU A 190 -0.49 18.63 3.15
C LEU A 190 0.15 19.63 4.12
N THR A 191 -0.61 20.07 5.11
CA THR A 191 -0.17 20.90 6.24
C THR A 191 -0.51 20.18 7.54
N PHE A 192 0.44 20.10 8.45
CA PHE A 192 0.30 19.48 9.76
C PHE A 192 -0.06 20.51 10.83
N ALA A 193 -0.61 20.03 11.95
CA ALA A 193 -1.08 20.87 13.06
C ALA A 193 -0.01 21.82 13.63
N ASP A 194 1.26 21.43 13.57
CA ASP A 194 2.40 22.21 14.05
C ASP A 194 2.99 23.17 12.99
N GLY A 195 2.32 23.32 11.85
CA GLY A 195 2.72 24.22 10.77
C GLY A 195 3.68 23.62 9.75
N ARG A 196 4.23 22.41 9.99
CA ARG A 196 5.02 21.70 8.98
C ARG A 196 4.16 21.36 7.77
N ALA A 197 4.80 21.13 6.62
CA ALA A 197 4.11 20.79 5.40
C ALA A 197 4.81 19.65 4.64
N LEU A 198 4.02 18.83 3.95
CA LEU A 198 4.49 17.87 2.97
C LEU A 198 4.03 18.36 1.60
N ARG A 199 4.97 18.84 0.80
CA ARG A 199 4.71 19.36 -0.55
C ARG A 199 5.71 18.77 -1.53
N PHE A 200 5.24 17.99 -2.49
CA PHE A 200 6.08 17.48 -3.57
C PHE A 200 5.26 17.06 -4.79
N ALA A 201 5.91 17.16 -5.95
CA ALA A 201 5.53 16.46 -7.17
C ALA A 201 6.28 15.13 -7.24
N GLY A 202 5.58 14.06 -7.56
CA GLY A 202 6.01 12.71 -7.24
C GLY A 202 5.49 11.64 -8.19
N LYS A 203 5.81 10.40 -7.82
CA LYS A 203 5.27 9.19 -8.43
C LYS A 203 4.70 8.30 -7.34
N GLY A 204 3.61 7.63 -7.64
CA GLY A 204 2.94 6.78 -6.69
C GLY A 204 1.91 5.89 -7.36
N GLY A 205 1.01 5.36 -6.54
CA GLY A 205 -0.12 4.60 -7.03
C GLY A 205 -1.07 4.23 -5.90
N SER A 206 -1.88 3.21 -6.17
CA SER A 206 -2.80 2.70 -5.19
C SER A 206 -3.06 1.24 -5.36
N ASP A 207 -3.29 0.58 -4.23
CA ASP A 207 -3.57 -0.83 -4.11
C ASP A 207 -4.85 -1.08 -3.33
N ARG A 208 -5.41 -2.26 -3.56
CA ARG A 208 -6.61 -2.74 -2.89
C ARG A 208 -6.34 -4.15 -2.39
N CYS A 209 -6.58 -4.42 -1.11
CA CYS A 209 -6.49 -5.77 -0.57
C CYS A 209 -7.72 -6.12 0.29
N ALA A 210 -8.23 -7.33 0.16
CA ALA A 210 -9.19 -7.88 1.11
C ALA A 210 -8.78 -9.30 1.50
N MET A 211 -8.99 -9.63 2.77
CA MET A 211 -8.67 -10.94 3.31
C MET A 211 -9.86 -11.52 4.07
N GLN A 212 -9.98 -12.85 4.03
CA GLN A 212 -11.02 -13.61 4.72
C GLN A 212 -10.57 -14.18 6.08
N ALA A 213 -9.49 -13.62 6.63
CA ALA A 213 -9.04 -13.83 8.00
C ALA A 213 -8.00 -12.75 8.37
N PRO A 214 -7.71 -12.54 9.67
CA PRO A 214 -6.59 -11.71 10.09
C PRO A 214 -5.26 -12.19 9.50
N MET A 215 -4.36 -11.27 9.13
CA MET A 215 -3.07 -11.58 8.49
C MET A 215 -2.24 -12.65 9.25
N PRO A 216 -2.13 -12.62 10.60
CA PRO A 216 -1.42 -13.67 11.35
C PRO A 216 -2.06 -15.07 11.28
N LEU A 217 -3.17 -15.28 10.58
CA LEU A 217 -3.67 -16.63 10.27
C LEU A 217 -3.32 -17.06 8.84
N LEU A 218 -3.02 -16.10 7.96
CA LEU A 218 -2.88 -16.33 6.53
C LEU A 218 -1.43 -16.33 6.06
N LEU A 219 -0.58 -15.51 6.68
CA LEU A 219 0.75 -15.20 6.19
C LEU A 219 1.82 -15.42 7.24
N ASP A 220 2.99 -15.84 6.80
CA ASP A 220 4.25 -15.77 7.56
C ASP A 220 4.97 -14.45 7.30
N GLU A 221 4.95 -13.97 6.05
CA GLU A 221 5.60 -12.73 5.63
C GLU A 221 4.76 -11.99 4.60
N ASN A 222 4.93 -10.68 4.54
CA ASN A 222 4.42 -9.85 3.46
C ASN A 222 5.43 -8.74 3.15
N THR A 223 5.77 -8.59 1.87
CA THR A 223 6.64 -7.53 1.36
C THR A 223 5.88 -6.74 0.31
N TYR A 224 5.75 -5.44 0.57
CA TYR A 224 5.22 -4.44 -0.32
C TYR A 224 6.37 -3.56 -0.82
N VAL A 225 6.43 -3.33 -2.14
CA VAL A 225 7.37 -2.36 -2.72
C VAL A 225 6.68 -1.59 -3.83
N ARG A 226 6.70 -0.26 -3.76
CA ARG A 226 6.48 0.59 -4.94
C ARG A 226 7.69 1.47 -5.15
N GLY A 227 8.25 1.44 -6.35
CA GLY A 227 9.45 2.19 -6.70
C GLY A 227 9.37 2.85 -8.05
N HIS A 228 10.17 3.90 -8.20
CA HIS A 228 10.32 4.67 -9.42
C HIS A 228 11.80 4.86 -9.73
N ALA A 229 12.20 4.69 -11.00
CA ALA A 229 13.54 4.95 -11.49
C ALA A 229 13.50 5.36 -12.97
N GLY A 230 13.78 6.64 -13.25
CA GLY A 230 13.71 7.19 -14.61
C GLY A 230 12.31 7.02 -15.23
N PRO A 231 12.15 6.35 -16.38
CA PRO A 231 10.84 6.13 -16.98
C PRO A 231 10.05 5.01 -16.29
N TYR A 232 10.66 4.23 -15.40
CA TYR A 232 10.06 3.03 -14.83
C TYR A 232 9.35 3.29 -13.49
N THR A 233 8.18 2.71 -13.31
CA THR A 233 7.52 2.58 -12.02
C THR A 233 7.07 1.15 -11.83
N PHE A 234 7.40 0.53 -10.70
CA PHE A 234 6.97 -0.84 -10.39
C PHE A 234 6.22 -0.91 -9.07
N ALA A 235 5.30 -1.86 -8.98
CA ALA A 235 4.54 -2.17 -7.79
C ALA A 235 4.53 -3.69 -7.55
N LEU A 236 4.87 -4.09 -6.34
CA LEU A 236 5.08 -5.48 -5.93
C LEU A 236 4.36 -5.75 -4.61
N LEU A 237 3.57 -6.81 -4.59
CA LEU A 237 3.15 -7.48 -3.36
C LEU A 237 3.65 -8.92 -3.40
N ARG A 238 4.44 -9.31 -2.40
CA ARG A 238 4.89 -10.67 -2.14
C ARG A 238 4.35 -11.11 -0.79
N SER A 239 3.78 -12.30 -0.72
CA SER A 239 3.28 -12.91 0.50
C SER A 239 3.81 -14.33 0.64
N VAL A 240 4.22 -14.72 1.84
CA VAL A 240 4.54 -16.13 2.15
C VAL A 240 3.36 -16.73 2.88
N SER A 241 2.71 -17.71 2.25
CA SER A 241 1.48 -18.33 2.73
C SER A 241 1.75 -19.24 3.93
N ARG A 242 0.95 -19.06 4.99
CA ARG A 242 0.87 -19.96 6.13
C ARG A 242 -0.08 -21.13 5.87
N LEU A 243 -1.09 -20.92 5.02
CA LEU A 243 -2.08 -21.94 4.65
C LEU A 243 -1.48 -22.97 3.69
N ASP A 244 -0.70 -22.50 2.73
CA ASP A 244 0.10 -23.31 1.82
C ASP A 244 1.56 -23.20 2.27
N LYS A 245 1.92 -23.90 3.35
CA LYS A 245 3.15 -23.68 4.12
C LYS A 245 4.39 -23.39 3.24
N GLY A 246 4.88 -22.15 3.34
CA GLY A 246 6.11 -21.69 2.68
C GLY A 246 5.95 -21.32 1.21
N ARG A 247 4.76 -21.48 0.62
CA ARG A 247 4.48 -21.06 -0.75
C ARG A 247 4.50 -19.54 -0.85
N GLU A 248 5.29 -19.06 -1.79
CA GLU A 248 5.31 -17.64 -2.15
C GLU A 248 4.19 -17.33 -3.15
N CYS A 249 3.45 -16.25 -2.88
CA CYS A 249 2.49 -15.66 -3.79
C CYS A 249 2.97 -14.25 -4.12
N VAL A 250 3.04 -13.91 -5.41
CA VAL A 250 3.55 -12.62 -5.86
C VAL A 250 2.62 -11.99 -6.88
N ARG A 251 2.53 -10.67 -6.85
CA ARG A 251 1.90 -9.85 -7.87
C ARG A 251 2.83 -8.68 -8.13
N ALA A 252 3.34 -8.60 -9.35
CA ALA A 252 4.28 -7.57 -9.76
C ALA A 252 3.77 -6.93 -11.05
N SER A 253 3.83 -5.60 -11.10
CA SER A 253 3.57 -4.83 -12.30
C SER A 253 4.73 -3.85 -12.50
N LEU A 254 5.11 -3.65 -13.77
CA LEU A 254 6.09 -2.65 -14.16
C LEU A 254 5.49 -1.81 -15.29
N ALA A 255 5.52 -0.51 -15.08
CA ALA A 255 5.12 0.50 -16.04
C ALA A 255 6.35 1.26 -16.55
N ARG A 256 6.28 1.70 -17.80
CA ARG A 256 7.22 2.62 -18.43
C ARG A 256 6.43 3.82 -18.94
N ASP A 257 6.80 5.02 -18.51
CA ASP A 257 6.15 6.27 -18.90
C ASP A 257 4.62 6.29 -18.61
N GLY A 258 4.22 5.60 -17.53
CA GLY A 258 2.82 5.45 -17.12
C GLY A 258 2.08 4.26 -17.75
N GLU A 259 2.66 3.60 -18.76
CA GLU A 259 2.04 2.45 -19.42
C GLU A 259 2.55 1.12 -18.84
N VAL A 260 1.65 0.22 -18.47
CA VAL A 260 2.04 -1.11 -17.94
C VAL A 260 2.64 -1.96 -19.06
N VAL A 261 3.93 -2.28 -18.95
CA VAL A 261 4.68 -3.08 -19.94
C VAL A 261 4.88 -4.54 -19.53
N PHE A 262 4.69 -4.84 -18.24
CA PHE A 262 4.89 -6.15 -17.65
C PHE A 262 3.97 -6.38 -16.44
N VAL A 263 3.45 -7.61 -16.34
CA VAL A 263 2.67 -8.09 -15.18
C VAL A 263 3.03 -9.55 -14.95
N ALA A 264 3.35 -9.92 -13.71
CA ALA A 264 3.57 -11.32 -13.33
C ALA A 264 2.85 -11.68 -12.04
N ALA A 265 2.43 -12.94 -11.97
CA ALA A 265 1.94 -13.59 -10.75
C ALA A 265 2.78 -14.81 -10.34
N ALA A 266 3.80 -15.15 -11.13
CA ALA A 266 4.73 -16.25 -10.86
C ALA A 266 6.01 -15.73 -10.20
N GLY A 267 6.40 -16.35 -9.09
CA GLY A 267 7.69 -16.10 -8.40
C GLY A 267 8.80 -17.06 -8.80
N ASP A 268 8.44 -18.15 -9.47
CA ASP A 268 9.38 -19.17 -9.93
C ASP A 268 9.94 -18.80 -11.31
N VAL A 269 11.21 -19.12 -11.53
CA VAL A 269 11.84 -18.95 -12.84
C VAL A 269 11.11 -19.79 -13.88
N SER A 270 10.68 -19.15 -14.96
CA SER A 270 10.03 -19.80 -16.10
C SER A 270 10.78 -19.50 -17.39
N LEU A 271 10.80 -20.46 -18.30
CA LEU A 271 11.31 -20.26 -19.67
C LEU A 271 10.21 -19.80 -20.64
N ALA A 272 8.95 -19.81 -20.20
CA ALA A 272 7.81 -19.52 -21.05
C ALA A 272 6.99 -18.33 -20.52
N ASP A 273 6.75 -18.29 -19.21
CA ASP A 273 5.86 -17.33 -18.58
C ASP A 273 6.61 -16.13 -18.02
N ASP A 274 5.94 -14.99 -17.97
CA ASP A 274 6.43 -13.79 -17.28
C ASP A 274 6.54 -14.08 -15.76
N TYR A 275 7.71 -13.84 -15.18
CA TYR A 275 7.97 -14.09 -13.76
C TYR A 275 8.76 -12.96 -13.10
N VAL A 276 8.67 -12.88 -11.78
CA VAL A 276 9.45 -11.94 -10.96
C VAL A 276 10.29 -12.72 -9.96
N VAL A 277 11.55 -12.30 -9.77
CA VAL A 277 12.38 -12.82 -8.68
C VAL A 277 12.62 -11.72 -7.66
N VAL A 278 12.28 -12.02 -6.41
CA VAL A 278 12.43 -11.11 -5.28
C VAL A 278 13.48 -11.69 -4.34
N ARG A 279 14.58 -10.96 -4.14
CA ARG A 279 15.66 -11.39 -3.23
C ARG A 279 15.95 -10.32 -2.20
N ALA A 280 16.00 -10.69 -0.93
CA ALA A 280 16.48 -9.80 0.12
C ALA A 280 17.94 -9.41 -0.17
N ALA A 281 18.25 -8.13 0.00
CA ALA A 281 19.61 -7.62 0.01
C ALA A 281 20.08 -7.46 1.47
N HIS A 282 21.35 -7.71 1.71
CA HIS A 282 21.97 -7.58 3.03
C HIS A 282 23.27 -6.78 2.96
N GLY A 283 23.74 -6.30 4.11
CA GLY A 283 25.01 -5.58 4.24
C GLY A 283 24.93 -4.06 4.07
N GLY A 284 23.73 -3.49 3.91
CA GLY A 284 23.52 -2.04 3.97
C GLY A 284 23.39 -1.52 5.41
N ASP A 285 23.52 -0.21 5.56
CA ASP A 285 23.58 0.47 6.87
C ASP A 285 22.21 0.58 7.57
N VAL A 286 21.12 0.50 6.79
CA VAL A 286 19.75 0.72 7.26
C VAL A 286 18.97 -0.59 7.20
N ARG A 287 18.37 -0.96 8.34
CA ARG A 287 17.55 -2.15 8.53
C ARG A 287 16.50 -1.92 9.61
N GLY A 288 15.50 -2.79 9.66
CA GLY A 288 14.47 -2.78 10.69
C GLY A 288 15.01 -3.12 12.09
N THR A 289 14.16 -2.96 13.11
CA THR A 289 14.53 -3.27 14.52
C THR A 289 14.19 -4.70 14.96
N PHE A 290 13.65 -5.51 14.06
CA PHE A 290 13.13 -6.85 14.34
C PHE A 290 14.01 -7.95 13.72
N ALA A 291 13.50 -9.19 13.67
CA ALA A 291 14.27 -10.36 13.23
C ALA A 291 14.76 -10.29 11.77
N ASP A 292 14.03 -9.62 10.88
CA ASP A 292 14.49 -9.38 9.51
C ASP A 292 15.70 -8.43 9.50
N THR A 293 16.77 -8.88 8.86
CA THR A 293 18.01 -8.13 8.68
C THR A 293 18.23 -7.71 7.24
N SER A 294 17.18 -7.70 6.41
CA SER A 294 17.27 -7.13 5.08
C SER A 294 17.59 -5.63 5.15
N SER A 295 18.39 -5.18 4.19
CA SER A 295 18.76 -3.77 4.00
C SER A 295 18.27 -3.26 2.64
N GLY A 296 17.35 -4.00 2.02
CA GLY A 296 16.88 -3.76 0.66
C GLY A 296 16.39 -5.03 -0.04
N TRP A 297 16.08 -4.88 -1.32
CA TRP A 297 15.58 -5.93 -2.20
C TRP A 297 16.22 -5.82 -3.59
N ARG A 298 16.45 -6.97 -4.23
CA ARG A 298 16.78 -7.06 -5.66
C ARG A 298 15.60 -7.66 -6.39
N LEU A 299 15.14 -6.97 -7.42
CA LEU A 299 13.94 -7.31 -8.17
C LEU A 299 14.30 -7.55 -9.63
N ASP A 300 14.01 -8.75 -10.13
CA ASP A 300 14.13 -9.09 -11.54
C ASP A 300 12.75 -9.32 -12.13
N PHE A 301 12.36 -8.52 -13.12
CA PHE A 301 11.13 -8.69 -13.90
C PHE A 301 11.53 -9.29 -15.26
N VAL A 302 11.06 -10.49 -15.58
CA VAL A 302 11.54 -11.23 -16.75
C VAL A 302 10.37 -11.69 -17.60
N SER A 303 10.40 -11.33 -18.90
CA SER A 303 9.46 -11.79 -19.91
C SER A 303 10.19 -12.59 -20.98
N PRO A 304 10.25 -13.93 -20.86
CA PRO A 304 10.93 -14.79 -21.83
C PRO A 304 10.39 -14.63 -23.25
N ALA A 305 9.05 -14.60 -23.39
CA ALA A 305 8.39 -14.48 -24.68
C ALA A 305 8.73 -13.16 -25.42
N LYS A 306 8.97 -12.07 -24.68
CA LYS A 306 9.37 -10.78 -25.24
C LYS A 306 10.89 -10.60 -25.32
N GLY A 307 11.67 -11.53 -24.77
CA GLY A 307 13.12 -11.40 -24.62
C GLY A 307 13.51 -10.18 -23.78
N LYS A 308 12.72 -9.85 -22.74
CA LYS A 308 12.92 -8.66 -21.90
C LYS A 308 13.25 -9.03 -20.47
N HIS A 309 14.16 -8.28 -19.87
CA HIS A 309 14.55 -8.40 -18.47
C HIS A 309 14.80 -7.00 -17.92
N TRP A 310 14.14 -6.65 -16.82
CA TRP A 310 14.41 -5.46 -16.05
C TRP A 310 14.93 -5.83 -14.66
N HIS A 311 15.92 -5.10 -14.19
CA HIS A 311 16.56 -5.31 -12.90
C HIS A 311 16.57 -4.03 -12.09
N PHE A 312 16.18 -4.13 -10.81
CA PHE A 312 16.21 -3.02 -9.87
C PHE A 312 16.82 -3.43 -8.53
N ASP A 313 17.80 -2.66 -8.07
CA ASP A 313 18.29 -2.66 -6.70
C ASP A 313 17.50 -1.63 -5.88
N VAL A 314 16.84 -2.07 -4.82
CA VAL A 314 16.12 -1.24 -3.86
C VAL A 314 16.91 -1.28 -2.55
N ARG A 315 17.44 -0.15 -2.08
CA ARG A 315 18.27 -0.08 -0.87
C ARG A 315 17.63 0.84 0.16
N HIS A 316 17.42 0.36 1.38
CA HIS A 316 16.83 1.16 2.46
C HIS A 316 17.69 2.39 2.76
N GLN A 317 17.04 3.55 2.91
CA GLN A 317 17.68 4.82 3.24
C GLN A 317 17.28 5.35 4.60
N VAL A 318 15.99 5.23 4.95
CA VAL A 318 15.48 5.67 6.25
C VAL A 318 14.51 4.60 6.76
N VAL A 319 14.61 4.27 8.05
CA VAL A 319 13.54 3.53 8.73
C VAL A 319 12.38 4.49 8.87
N TRP A 320 11.36 4.26 8.07
CA TRP A 320 10.19 5.12 8.03
C TRP A 320 9.28 4.81 9.22
N TRP A 321 8.93 3.54 9.45
CA TRP A 321 8.33 3.08 10.71
C TRP A 321 8.90 1.73 11.13
N SER A 322 8.74 1.38 12.41
CA SER A 322 9.09 0.06 12.93
C SER A 322 8.14 -0.30 14.08
N ILE A 323 7.12 -1.11 13.77
CA ILE A 323 5.99 -1.39 14.67
C ILE A 323 6.04 -2.86 15.10
N PRO A 324 6.03 -3.17 16.41
CA PRO A 324 6.01 -4.56 16.88
C PRO A 324 4.68 -5.24 16.56
N LEU A 325 4.73 -6.50 16.11
CA LEU A 325 3.53 -7.29 15.82
C LEU A 325 3.17 -8.32 16.92
N GLY A 326 4.03 -8.45 17.94
CA GLY A 326 3.84 -9.33 19.10
C GLY A 326 3.97 -8.58 20.44
N PRO A 327 3.75 -9.27 21.57
CA PRO A 327 3.95 -8.69 22.89
C PRO A 327 5.43 -8.34 23.13
N PRO A 328 5.73 -7.31 23.95
CA PRO A 328 7.11 -6.99 24.34
C PRO A 328 7.79 -8.14 25.12
N PRO A 329 9.10 -8.41 24.89
CA PRO A 329 9.91 -7.90 23.78
C PRO A 329 9.54 -8.61 22.46
N ALA A 330 9.07 -7.83 21.48
CA ALA A 330 8.63 -8.37 20.21
C ALA A 330 9.82 -8.72 19.32
N LYS A 331 9.88 -9.96 18.83
CA LYS A 331 10.90 -10.40 17.86
C LYS A 331 10.55 -10.06 16.42
N LEU A 332 9.25 -9.98 16.12
CA LEU A 332 8.72 -9.77 14.77
C LEU A 332 7.97 -8.45 14.73
N GLY A 333 7.99 -7.80 13.57
CA GLY A 333 7.34 -6.53 13.39
C GLY A 333 7.08 -6.18 11.93
N ASN A 334 6.48 -5.00 11.76
CA ASN A 334 6.21 -4.34 10.50
C ASN A 334 7.18 -3.17 10.37
N ASN A 335 8.07 -3.22 9.39
CA ASN A 335 9.01 -2.15 9.08
C ASN A 335 8.61 -1.46 7.78
N GLY A 336 8.63 -0.14 7.80
CA GLY A 336 8.52 0.70 6.61
C GLY A 336 9.85 1.36 6.33
N PHE A 337 10.17 1.57 5.06
CA PHE A 337 11.37 2.28 4.64
C PHE A 337 11.06 3.18 3.46
N THR A 338 11.66 4.36 3.46
CA THR A 338 12.00 5.00 2.19
C THR A 338 13.33 4.41 1.70
N SER A 339 13.41 4.14 0.41
CA SER A 339 14.52 3.43 -0.20
C SER A 339 14.97 4.13 -1.47
N ARG A 340 16.26 4.05 -1.78
CA ARG A 340 16.80 4.42 -3.09
C ARG A 340 16.61 3.26 -4.05
N VAL A 341 16.22 3.56 -5.28
CA VAL A 341 16.13 2.59 -6.37
C VAL A 341 17.21 2.90 -7.39
N SER A 342 17.83 1.85 -7.93
CA SER A 342 18.66 1.98 -9.13
C SER A 342 18.45 0.79 -10.05
N GLY A 343 18.29 1.00 -11.35
CA GLY A 343 17.93 -0.10 -12.25
C GLY A 343 17.37 0.33 -13.60
N GLY A 344 16.85 -0.61 -14.36
CA GLY A 344 16.31 -0.41 -15.70
C GLY A 344 16.22 -1.72 -16.48
N GLU A 345 16.04 -1.63 -17.80
CA GLU A 345 16.14 -2.78 -18.70
C GLU A 345 17.60 -3.26 -18.75
N VAL A 346 17.84 -4.57 -18.63
CA VAL A 346 19.18 -5.15 -18.62
C VAL A 346 19.86 -4.92 -19.97
N GLY A 347 21.08 -4.37 -19.93
CA GLY A 347 21.80 -3.92 -21.12
C GLY A 347 21.42 -2.53 -21.62
N GLY A 348 20.43 -1.89 -20.99
CA GLY A 348 20.01 -0.51 -21.25
C GLY A 348 20.62 0.52 -20.30
N GLU A 349 20.06 1.74 -20.33
CA GLU A 349 20.42 2.81 -19.41
C GLU A 349 20.01 2.46 -17.97
N LYS A 350 20.88 2.78 -17.02
CA LYS A 350 20.59 2.66 -15.59
C LYS A 350 20.01 3.97 -15.07
N HIS A 351 18.85 3.89 -14.45
CA HIS A 351 18.18 5.02 -13.83
C HIS A 351 18.21 4.93 -12.31
N GLU A 352 17.93 6.05 -11.66
CA GLU A 352 17.82 6.16 -10.21
C GLU A 352 16.48 6.77 -9.81
N GLY A 353 16.08 6.52 -8.56
CA GLY A 353 14.92 7.17 -7.96
C GLY A 353 14.65 6.64 -6.56
N MET A 354 13.37 6.56 -6.18
CA MET A 354 12.92 6.28 -4.83
C MET A 354 11.87 5.18 -4.79
N ALA A 355 11.74 4.54 -3.62
CA ALA A 355 10.70 3.57 -3.32
C ALA A 355 10.19 3.70 -1.89
N VAL A 356 8.93 3.30 -1.70
CA VAL A 356 8.40 2.88 -0.41
C VAL A 356 8.50 1.37 -0.30
N VAL A 357 8.91 0.89 0.87
CA VAL A 357 8.97 -0.55 1.18
C VAL A 357 8.27 -0.79 2.50
N GLY A 358 7.31 -1.70 2.51
CA GLY A 358 6.76 -2.28 3.73
C GLY A 358 7.16 -3.74 3.81
N HIS A 359 7.81 -4.16 4.89
CA HIS A 359 8.12 -5.56 5.13
C HIS A 359 7.68 -5.98 6.53
N LEU A 360 6.89 -7.03 6.61
CA LEU A 360 6.37 -7.54 7.86
C LEU A 360 6.57 -9.05 7.98
N GLN A 361 6.87 -9.47 9.21
CA GLN A 361 6.94 -10.87 9.60
C GLN A 361 5.87 -11.12 10.65
N MET A 362 4.99 -12.08 10.39
CA MET A 362 3.79 -12.31 11.18
C MET A 362 4.05 -13.29 12.33
N PRO A 363 3.72 -12.94 13.59
CA PRO A 363 3.78 -13.91 14.67
C PRO A 363 2.78 -15.03 14.47
N GLN A 364 3.04 -16.15 15.12
CA GLN A 364 2.00 -17.17 15.30
C GLN A 364 0.93 -16.63 16.24
N MET A 365 -0.33 -16.88 15.89
CA MET A 365 -1.43 -16.64 16.82
C MET A 365 -1.31 -17.60 18.01
N PRO A 366 -1.54 -17.14 19.25
CA PRO A 366 -1.66 -18.05 20.38
C PRO A 366 -2.72 -19.10 20.07
N ALA A 367 -2.47 -20.34 20.48
CA ALA A 367 -3.51 -21.36 20.41
C ALA A 367 -4.74 -20.86 21.19
N THR A 368 -5.93 -20.97 20.57
CA THR A 368 -7.19 -20.74 21.28
C THR A 368 -7.20 -21.66 22.50
N LYS A 369 -7.31 -21.08 23.70
CA LYS A 369 -7.53 -21.87 24.91
C LYS A 369 -8.84 -22.64 24.68
N LYS A 370 -8.74 -23.97 24.66
CA LYS A 370 -9.88 -24.87 24.52
C LYS A 370 -10.82 -24.77 25.71
#